data_AF-A0AAD7Z6V2-F1
#
_entry.id   AF-A0AAD7Z6V2-F1
#
_cell.length_a   1.000
_cell.length_b   1.000
_cell.length_c   1.000
_cell.angle_alpha   90.00
_cell.angle_beta   90.00
_cell.angle_gamma   90.00
#
_symmetry.space_group_name_H-M   'P 1'
#
loop_
_entity.id
_entity.type
_entity.pdbx_description
1 polymer ?
#
loop_
_entity_poly.entity_id
_entity_poly.type
_entity_poly.pdbx_seq_one_letter_code
_entity_poly.pdbx_strand_id
1 'polypeptide(L)'
;MSMVGYILGLGDRHPSNLMLDRLSGKILHIDFGDCFEVAMTREKFPEKIPFRLTRMLINAMEVTGIEGTYRRTCESVMSVLHRNKDSLMAVLEAFVYDPLLNWRLMDSTAPKSKRSKAQTDSSISSSSQEHGDILDSGGSLSATVPKKGAPSSIENGGDSNQPEALNKKALLIIKRVREKMTGRDFLNEETLTVQKQVDLLIQQATSNENLCQCYIGWCPFW
;
A
#
# COMPACT_ATOMS: atom_id res chain seq x y z
N MET A 1 -17.86 0.68 7.83
CA MET A 1 -16.46 0.38 7.46
C MET A 1 -15.55 1.60 7.41
N SER A 2 -16.00 2.76 6.89
CA SER A 2 -15.19 3.97 6.65
C SER A 2 -14.12 4.29 7.70
N MET A 3 -14.48 4.42 8.98
CA MET A 3 -13.52 4.74 10.06
C MET A 3 -12.46 3.65 10.29
N VAL A 4 -12.86 2.37 10.24
CA VAL A 4 -11.95 1.23 10.39
C VAL A 4 -10.97 1.16 9.22
N GLY A 5 -11.47 1.36 8.00
CA GLY A 5 -10.65 1.48 6.79
C GLY A 5 -9.67 2.64 6.88
N TYR A 6 -10.10 3.80 7.40
CA TYR A 6 -9.22 4.94 7.60
C TYR A 6 -8.07 4.67 8.57
N ILE A 7 -8.35 4.08 9.75
CA ILE A 7 -7.30 3.71 10.72
C ILE A 7 -6.28 2.77 10.08
N LEU A 8 -6.75 1.75 9.35
CA LEU A 8 -5.90 0.80 8.61
C LEU A 8 -5.16 1.43 7.41
N GLY A 9 -5.60 2.61 6.93
CA GLY A 9 -5.09 3.22 5.70
C GLY A 9 -5.48 2.46 4.43
N LEU A 10 -6.71 1.93 4.40
CA LEU A 10 -7.23 1.02 3.37
C LEU A 10 -7.75 1.78 2.13
N GLY A 11 -6.89 1.90 1.12
CA GLY A 11 -7.18 2.49 -0.19
C GLY A 11 -7.72 1.50 -1.23
N ASP A 12 -7.74 1.93 -2.49
CA ASP A 12 -8.30 1.24 -3.66
C ASP A 12 -9.77 0.82 -3.46
N ARG A 13 -10.59 1.73 -2.94
CA ARG A 13 -12.02 1.48 -2.64
C ARG A 13 -12.91 1.86 -3.81
N HIS A 14 -12.56 1.32 -4.99
CA HIS A 14 -13.37 1.36 -6.20
C HIS A 14 -14.64 0.46 -6.06
N PRO A 15 -15.70 0.67 -6.86
CA PRO A 15 -16.99 -0.01 -6.67
C PRO A 15 -16.91 -1.54 -6.57
N SER A 16 -16.07 -2.21 -7.37
CA SER A 16 -15.95 -3.68 -7.37
C SER A 16 -15.37 -4.27 -6.08
N ASN A 17 -14.76 -3.46 -5.20
CA ASN A 17 -14.22 -3.88 -3.90
C ASN A 17 -15.23 -3.68 -2.75
N LEU A 18 -16.46 -3.28 -3.07
CA LEU A 18 -17.55 -2.99 -2.14
C LEU A 18 -18.79 -3.82 -2.51
N MET A 19 -18.94 -4.98 -1.90
CA MET A 19 -20.10 -5.85 -2.09
C MET A 19 -21.27 -5.38 -1.21
N LEU A 20 -22.49 -5.45 -1.73
CA LEU A 20 -23.72 -5.17 -0.98
C LEU A 20 -24.52 -6.47 -0.77
N ASP A 21 -24.81 -6.82 0.49
CA ASP A 21 -25.75 -7.89 0.78
C ASP A 21 -27.18 -7.46 0.39
N ARG A 22 -27.80 -8.25 -0.50
CA ARG A 22 -29.15 -8.01 -1.01
C ARG A 22 -30.26 -8.25 0.01
N LEU A 23 -29.98 -8.92 1.12
CA LEU A 23 -30.97 -9.21 2.17
C LEU A 23 -30.93 -8.22 3.33
N SER A 24 -29.74 -7.92 3.88
CA SER A 24 -29.59 -6.99 5.02
C SER A 24 -29.14 -5.58 4.65
N GLY A 25 -28.82 -5.30 3.38
CA GLY A 25 -28.34 -3.99 2.92
C GLY A 25 -26.94 -3.62 3.43
N LYS A 26 -26.21 -4.56 4.06
CA LYS A 26 -24.88 -4.31 4.63
C LYS A 26 -23.81 -4.33 3.55
N ILE A 27 -22.84 -3.42 3.68
CA ILE A 27 -21.66 -3.34 2.80
C ILE A 27 -20.53 -4.21 3.38
N LEU A 28 -20.02 -5.12 2.56
CA LEU A 28 -18.81 -5.92 2.80
C LEU A 28 -17.66 -5.37 1.92
N HIS A 29 -16.51 -5.10 2.53
CA HIS A 29 -15.29 -4.77 1.78
C HIS A 29 -14.55 -6.06 1.42
N ILE A 30 -14.03 -6.13 0.20
CA ILE A 30 -13.11 -7.18 -0.27
C ILE A 30 -11.79 -6.55 -0.77
N ASP A 31 -10.85 -7.40 -1.18
CA ASP A 31 -9.47 -7.07 -1.54
C ASP A 31 -8.79 -6.10 -0.56
N PHE A 32 -8.16 -6.65 0.48
CA PHE A 32 -7.40 -5.87 1.45
C PHE A 32 -5.95 -5.61 0.98
N GLY A 33 -5.78 -5.40 -0.32
CA GLY A 33 -4.48 -5.22 -0.94
C GLY A 33 -3.78 -3.92 -0.54
N ASP A 34 -4.47 -2.79 -0.57
CA ASP A 34 -3.85 -1.48 -0.39
C ASP A 34 -4.08 -0.89 1.00
N CYS A 35 -3.57 -1.60 2.01
CA CYS A 35 -3.48 -1.13 3.39
C CYS A 35 -2.38 -0.07 3.58
N PHE A 36 -2.36 0.55 4.77
CA PHE A 36 -1.29 1.42 5.26
C PHE A 36 -0.91 2.60 4.34
N GLU A 37 -1.91 3.22 3.70
CA GLU A 37 -1.76 4.40 2.82
C GLU A 37 -0.90 4.14 1.55
N VAL A 38 -0.70 2.86 1.17
CA VAL A 38 0.00 2.47 -0.07
C VAL A 38 -0.62 3.12 -1.31
N ALA A 39 -1.96 3.13 -1.43
CA ALA A 39 -2.63 3.78 -2.57
C ALA A 39 -2.43 5.31 -2.62
N MET A 40 -2.15 5.96 -1.48
CA MET A 40 -1.91 7.41 -1.39
C MET A 40 -0.47 7.80 -1.77
N THR A 41 0.46 6.85 -1.72
CA THR A 41 1.91 7.07 -1.92
C THR A 41 2.43 6.61 -3.30
N ARG A 42 1.55 6.13 -4.19
CA ARG A 42 1.88 5.70 -5.56
C ARG A 42 2.30 6.85 -6.47
N GLU A 43 3.26 6.59 -7.35
CA GLU A 43 3.69 7.51 -8.42
C GLU A 43 2.55 7.93 -9.38
N LYS A 44 1.53 7.09 -9.56
CA LYS A 44 0.45 7.26 -10.53
C LYS A 44 -0.90 7.19 -9.86
N PHE A 45 -1.73 8.21 -10.12
CA PHE A 45 -3.07 8.38 -9.53
C PHE A 45 -3.14 8.14 -8.01
N PRO A 46 -2.25 8.76 -7.19
CA PRO A 46 -2.28 8.60 -5.74
C PRO A 46 -3.61 9.06 -5.14
N GLU A 47 -4.26 8.19 -4.37
CA GLU A 47 -5.54 8.52 -3.72
C GLU A 47 -5.39 9.69 -2.73
N LYS A 48 -6.35 10.62 -2.74
CA LYS A 48 -6.36 11.84 -1.90
C LYS A 48 -7.44 11.84 -0.82
N ILE A 49 -8.10 10.70 -0.61
CA ILE A 49 -9.32 10.52 0.17
C ILE A 49 -9.13 9.42 1.23
N PRO A 50 -9.75 9.53 2.42
CA PRO A 50 -9.57 8.55 3.51
C PRO A 50 -10.44 7.29 3.35
N PHE A 51 -11.51 7.37 2.55
CA PHE A 51 -12.44 6.29 2.21
C PHE A 51 -13.38 6.74 1.08
N ARG A 52 -14.13 5.81 0.49
CA ARG A 52 -15.19 6.14 -0.48
C ARG A 52 -16.41 6.75 0.22
N LEU A 53 -16.74 8.00 -0.11
CA LEU A 53 -18.00 8.66 0.28
C LEU A 53 -18.51 9.53 -0.88
N THR A 54 -18.87 8.87 -1.98
CA THR A 54 -19.29 9.51 -3.25
C THR A 54 -20.80 9.73 -3.31
N ARG A 55 -21.27 10.54 -4.28
CA ARG A 55 -22.66 11.03 -4.32
C ARG A 55 -23.72 9.94 -4.38
N MET A 56 -23.49 8.82 -5.08
CA MET A 56 -24.43 7.69 -5.10
C MET A 56 -24.54 7.00 -3.73
N LEU A 57 -23.45 6.93 -2.96
CA LEU A 57 -23.51 6.40 -1.60
C LEU A 57 -24.23 7.36 -0.65
N ILE A 58 -24.03 8.67 -0.79
CA ILE A 58 -24.73 9.69 0.01
C ILE A 58 -26.23 9.69 -0.30
N ASN A 59 -26.60 9.66 -1.59
CA ASN A 59 -27.99 9.64 -2.05
C ASN A 59 -28.74 8.34 -1.71
N ALA A 60 -28.02 7.27 -1.33
CA ALA A 60 -28.59 6.01 -0.84
C ALA A 60 -28.79 5.98 0.69
N MET A 61 -28.42 7.06 1.40
CA MET A 61 -28.70 7.21 2.83
C MET A 61 -30.10 7.81 3.07
N GLU A 62 -30.39 8.15 4.33
CA GLU A 62 -31.59 8.91 4.71
C GLU A 62 -31.62 10.32 4.07
N VAL A 63 -32.79 10.99 4.10
CA VAL A 63 -32.96 12.32 3.48
C VAL A 63 -32.13 13.44 4.10
N THR A 64 -31.51 13.21 5.27
CA THR A 64 -30.51 14.12 5.88
C THR A 64 -29.08 13.87 5.36
N GLY A 65 -28.92 12.92 4.44
CA GLY A 65 -27.64 12.50 3.88
C GLY A 65 -26.73 11.90 4.95
N ILE A 66 -25.53 12.50 5.06
CA ILE A 66 -24.46 12.02 5.94
C ILE A 66 -24.62 12.47 7.41
N GLU A 67 -25.39 13.53 7.66
CA GLU A 67 -25.45 14.21 8.97
C GLU A 67 -26.29 13.46 10.02
N GLY A 68 -27.15 12.54 9.60
CA GLY A 68 -27.95 11.70 10.49
C GLY A 68 -27.19 10.50 11.05
N THR A 69 -27.52 9.31 10.56
CA THR A 69 -27.04 8.02 11.07
C THR A 69 -25.57 7.79 10.73
N TYR A 70 -25.10 8.24 9.57
CA TYR A 70 -23.73 8.00 9.12
C TYR A 70 -22.70 8.72 10.00
N ARG A 71 -22.80 10.04 10.21
CA ARG A 71 -21.89 10.80 11.08
C ARG A 71 -21.87 10.26 12.51
N ARG A 72 -23.05 10.09 13.14
CA ARG A 72 -23.16 9.54 14.51
C ARG A 72 -22.56 8.14 14.65
N THR A 73 -22.70 7.29 13.64
CA THR A 73 -22.04 5.97 13.59
C THR A 73 -20.52 6.10 13.47
N CYS A 74 -20.03 7.03 12.64
CA CYS A 74 -18.60 7.28 12.48
C CYS A 74 -17.96 7.79 13.80
N GLU A 75 -18.59 8.74 14.48
CA GLU A 75 -18.12 9.23 15.79
C GLU A 75 -18.12 8.13 16.85
N SER A 76 -19.19 7.32 16.90
CA SER A 76 -19.30 6.20 17.85
C SER A 76 -18.21 5.15 17.62
N VAL A 77 -17.98 4.76 16.35
CA VAL A 77 -16.92 3.80 15.99
C VAL A 77 -15.53 4.38 16.26
N MET A 78 -15.28 5.64 15.89
CA MET A 78 -13.98 6.29 16.13
C MET A 78 -13.67 6.45 17.63
N SER A 79 -14.68 6.77 18.45
CA SER A 79 -14.54 6.81 19.91
C SER A 79 -14.17 5.44 20.51
N VAL A 80 -14.81 4.37 20.04
CA VAL A 80 -14.47 2.99 20.45
C VAL A 80 -13.05 2.60 19.99
N LEU A 81 -12.65 2.99 18.78
CA LEU A 81 -11.29 2.76 18.26
C LEU A 81 -10.23 3.50 19.10
N HIS A 82 -10.39 4.80 19.35
CA HIS A 82 -9.49 5.59 20.21
C HIS A 82 -9.39 5.02 21.64
N ARG A 83 -10.53 4.62 22.23
CA ARG A 83 -10.58 4.08 23.60
C ARG A 83 -9.84 2.74 23.73
N ASN A 84 -9.81 1.92 22.68
CA ASN A 84 -9.18 0.59 22.68
C ASN A 84 -7.93 0.56 21.80
N LYS A 85 -7.27 1.72 21.60
CA LYS A 85 -6.13 1.88 20.68
C LYS A 85 -5.02 0.87 20.95
N ASP A 86 -4.68 0.61 22.22
CA ASP A 86 -3.52 -0.20 22.57
C ASP A 86 -3.73 -1.68 22.20
N SER A 87 -4.99 -2.15 22.21
CA SER A 87 -5.37 -3.47 21.69
C SER A 87 -5.28 -3.56 20.17
N LEU A 88 -5.64 -2.51 19.43
CA LEU A 88 -5.46 -2.47 17.97
C LEU A 88 -3.99 -2.33 17.59
N MET A 89 -3.22 -1.50 18.31
CA MET A 89 -1.79 -1.35 18.08
C MET A 89 -1.07 -2.68 18.26
N ALA A 90 -1.37 -3.48 19.30
CA ALA A 90 -0.77 -4.79 19.48
C ALA A 90 -0.99 -5.75 18.28
N VAL A 91 -2.19 -5.75 17.68
CA VAL A 91 -2.50 -6.57 16.50
C VAL A 91 -1.83 -6.04 15.24
N LEU A 92 -1.80 -4.71 15.05
CA LEU A 92 -1.22 -4.09 13.86
C LEU A 92 0.32 -4.08 13.90
N GLU A 93 0.93 -3.92 15.07
CA GLU A 93 2.38 -4.07 15.27
C GLU A 93 2.81 -5.51 14.96
N ALA A 94 2.07 -6.53 15.42
CA ALA A 94 2.33 -7.92 15.05
C ALA A 94 2.25 -8.18 13.53
N PHE A 95 1.31 -7.56 12.81
CA PHE A 95 1.17 -7.70 11.36
C PHE A 95 2.27 -6.95 10.57
N VAL A 96 2.68 -5.77 11.03
CA VAL A 96 3.65 -4.90 10.33
C VAL A 96 5.11 -5.33 10.59
N TYR A 97 5.39 -5.98 11.72
CA TYR A 97 6.71 -6.59 11.97
C TYR A 97 6.86 -8.03 11.43
N ASP A 98 5.83 -8.60 10.79
CA ASP A 98 5.96 -9.88 10.07
C ASP A 98 6.83 -9.71 8.80
N PRO A 99 7.99 -10.37 8.68
CA PRO A 99 8.85 -10.27 7.50
C PRO A 99 8.19 -10.80 6.22
N LEU A 100 7.20 -11.71 6.32
CA LEU A 100 6.51 -12.31 5.17
C LEU A 100 5.50 -11.36 4.51
N LEU A 101 5.11 -10.28 5.20
CA LEU A 101 4.18 -9.26 4.70
C LEU A 101 4.90 -7.99 4.21
N ASN A 102 6.14 -7.77 4.66
CA ASN A 102 6.90 -6.55 4.42
C ASN A 102 7.31 -6.29 2.95
N TRP A 103 7.45 -7.32 2.11
CA TRP A 103 7.74 -7.16 0.67
C TRP A 103 6.72 -6.26 -0.03
N ARG A 104 5.43 -6.37 0.35
CA ARG A 104 4.31 -5.60 -0.21
C ARG A 104 4.48 -4.09 0.00
N LEU A 105 5.24 -3.70 1.02
CA LEU A 105 5.55 -2.31 1.33
C LEU A 105 6.78 -1.79 0.54
N MET A 106 7.64 -2.67 0.01
CA MET A 106 8.86 -2.27 -0.72
C MET A 106 8.58 -1.80 -2.15
N ASP A 107 7.71 -2.51 -2.88
CA ASP A 107 7.47 -2.30 -4.31
C ASP A 107 6.95 -0.91 -4.68
N SER A 108 6.35 -0.18 -3.72
CA SER A 108 5.84 1.18 -3.94
C SER A 108 6.93 2.23 -4.22
N THR A 109 8.20 1.90 -3.97
CA THR A 109 9.34 2.81 -4.11
C THR A 109 10.39 2.34 -5.13
N ALA A 110 10.11 1.29 -5.91
CA ALA A 110 10.99 0.82 -6.97
C ALA A 110 10.65 1.50 -8.31
N PRO A 111 11.40 2.52 -8.77
CA PRO A 111 11.14 3.15 -10.06
C PRO A 111 11.31 2.11 -11.18
N LYS A 112 10.24 1.81 -11.90
CA LYS A 112 10.27 0.84 -13.01
C LYS A 112 11.12 1.41 -14.15
N SER A 113 12.41 1.08 -14.12
CA SER A 113 13.41 1.51 -15.10
C SER A 113 12.88 1.32 -16.52
N LYS A 114 12.70 2.44 -17.22
CA LYS A 114 12.26 2.46 -18.61
C LYS A 114 13.41 1.87 -19.44
N ARG A 115 13.32 0.58 -19.75
CA ARG A 115 14.23 -0.12 -20.66
C ARG A 115 14.07 0.49 -22.06
N SER A 116 14.85 1.53 -22.34
CA SER A 116 14.82 2.33 -23.57
C SER A 116 15.28 1.48 -24.74
N LYS A 117 14.32 0.90 -25.46
CA LYS A 117 14.59 0.11 -26.68
C LYS A 117 14.85 1.05 -27.86
N ALA A 118 16.00 1.73 -27.82
CA ALA A 118 16.48 2.59 -28.89
C ALA A 118 17.23 1.76 -29.94
N GLN A 119 16.56 1.49 -31.07
CA GLN A 119 17.26 1.23 -32.33
C GLN A 119 17.67 2.58 -32.94
N THR A 120 18.85 2.67 -33.53
CA THR A 120 19.15 3.26 -34.86
C THR A 120 20.63 2.99 -35.17
N ASP A 121 20.94 2.68 -36.41
CA ASP A 121 22.29 2.36 -36.90
C ASP A 121 23.17 3.61 -37.14
N SER A 122 24.51 3.47 -37.10
CA SER A 122 25.38 3.80 -38.26
C SER A 122 26.91 3.71 -38.01
N SER A 123 27.54 2.62 -38.49
CA SER A 123 28.77 2.60 -39.33
C SER A 123 30.18 3.11 -38.89
N ILE A 124 31.22 2.55 -39.56
CA ILE A 124 32.65 3.00 -39.67
C ILE A 124 33.52 2.69 -38.42
N SER A 125 34.15 1.50 -38.30
CA SER A 125 35.43 1.00 -38.90
C SER A 125 36.71 1.52 -38.19
N SER A 126 37.80 0.76 -37.98
CA SER A 126 38.24 -0.60 -38.43
C SER A 126 39.14 -1.26 -37.33
N SER A 127 40.01 -2.28 -37.49
CA SER A 127 40.51 -3.17 -38.57
C SER A 127 41.37 -4.31 -37.97
N SER A 128 41.39 -5.50 -38.58
CA SER A 128 42.37 -6.61 -38.41
C SER A 128 42.39 -7.34 -37.05
N GLN A 129 42.60 -8.66 -36.91
CA GLN A 129 43.23 -9.69 -37.77
C GLN A 129 42.44 -11.03 -37.79
N GLU A 130 42.88 -11.99 -38.61
CA GLU A 130 42.25 -13.31 -38.83
C GLU A 130 43.10 -14.48 -38.26
N HIS A 131 42.47 -15.45 -37.58
CA HIS A 131 42.77 -16.90 -37.42
C HIS A 131 41.94 -17.45 -36.25
N GLY A 132 41.47 -18.71 -36.19
CA GLY A 132 41.47 -19.77 -37.20
C GLY A 132 40.93 -21.10 -36.63
N ASP A 133 39.87 -21.62 -37.25
CA ASP A 133 39.39 -23.02 -37.33
C ASP A 133 39.33 -24.04 -36.15
N ILE A 134 38.18 -24.73 -36.16
CA ILE A 134 37.95 -26.17 -35.88
C ILE A 134 37.74 -26.70 -34.44
N LEU A 135 36.86 -27.72 -34.40
CA LEU A 135 36.29 -28.43 -33.24
C LEU A 135 37.25 -29.39 -32.55
N ASP A 136 36.91 -29.76 -31.30
CA ASP A 136 36.88 -31.19 -30.90
C ASP A 136 35.78 -31.45 -29.84
N SER A 137 35.47 -32.71 -29.54
CA SER A 137 34.45 -33.13 -28.56
C SER A 137 34.71 -34.52 -27.96
N GLY A 138 34.92 -34.60 -26.65
CA GLY A 138 34.83 -35.85 -25.88
C GLY A 138 35.91 -36.03 -24.80
N GLY A 139 35.69 -36.98 -23.88
CA GLY A 139 36.61 -37.29 -22.76
C GLY A 139 36.14 -36.71 -21.41
N SER A 140 35.19 -37.30 -20.66
CA SER A 140 35.09 -38.67 -20.11
C SER A 140 35.88 -38.88 -18.80
N LEU A 141 35.12 -39.00 -17.70
CA LEU A 141 35.41 -39.76 -16.47
C LEU A 141 36.69 -39.45 -15.65
N SER A 142 36.48 -38.90 -14.45
CA SER A 142 37.05 -39.50 -13.22
C SER A 142 36.15 -39.17 -12.01
N ALA A 143 36.17 -39.99 -10.97
CA ALA A 143 35.25 -39.90 -9.84
C ALA A 143 35.98 -39.92 -8.49
N THR A 144 35.72 -38.93 -7.64
CA THR A 144 36.28 -38.86 -6.29
C THR A 144 35.27 -38.26 -5.32
N VAL A 145 34.90 -39.00 -4.26
CA VAL A 145 34.01 -38.52 -3.19
C VAL A 145 34.65 -38.74 -1.81
N PRO A 146 34.93 -37.68 -1.06
CA PRO A 146 35.16 -37.76 0.38
C PRO A 146 34.19 -36.89 1.21
N LYS A 147 33.34 -37.58 1.97
CA LYS A 147 32.65 -37.21 3.22
C LYS A 147 32.70 -35.75 3.75
N LYS A 148 31.49 -35.21 4.00
CA LYS A 148 31.07 -34.34 5.13
C LYS A 148 32.04 -33.24 5.61
N GLY A 149 31.75 -32.00 5.22
CA GLY A 149 32.15 -30.77 5.90
C GLY A 149 30.92 -29.89 6.23
N ALA A 150 31.11 -28.83 7.03
CA ALA A 150 30.07 -27.85 7.38
C ALA A 150 29.68 -26.96 6.17
N PRO A 151 28.49 -26.33 6.17
CA PRO A 151 28.13 -25.38 5.11
C PRO A 151 29.04 -24.15 5.17
N SER A 152 29.88 -23.98 4.16
CA SER A 152 30.70 -22.77 3.96
C SER A 152 29.82 -21.61 3.50
N SER A 153 29.86 -20.48 4.22
CA SER A 153 29.10 -19.26 3.93
C SER A 153 29.31 -18.78 2.49
N ILE A 154 28.23 -18.65 1.72
CA ILE A 154 28.24 -17.89 0.46
C ILE A 154 27.97 -16.43 0.79
N GLU A 155 28.99 -15.78 1.35
CA GLU A 155 29.15 -14.33 1.31
C GLU A 155 29.91 -14.00 0.00
N ASN A 156 29.64 -12.93 -0.74
CA ASN A 156 28.97 -11.69 -0.34
C ASN A 156 28.30 -10.99 -1.55
N GLY A 157 27.50 -9.95 -1.33
CA GLY A 157 26.93 -9.10 -2.40
C GLY A 157 25.47 -8.65 -2.22
N GLY A 158 24.78 -9.13 -1.19
CA GLY A 158 23.39 -8.75 -0.88
C GLY A 158 23.29 -7.52 0.04
N ASP A 159 23.13 -6.35 -0.58
CA ASP A 159 22.61 -5.08 -0.01
C ASP A 159 22.27 -5.10 1.50
N SER A 160 23.25 -4.76 2.34
CA SER A 160 23.15 -4.78 3.80
C SER A 160 22.15 -3.78 4.40
N ASN A 161 21.60 -2.86 3.61
CA ASN A 161 20.71 -1.80 4.08
C ASN A 161 19.23 -2.20 4.11
N GLN A 162 18.84 -3.31 3.46
CA GLN A 162 17.43 -3.71 3.32
C GLN A 162 16.69 -3.94 4.66
N PRO A 163 17.23 -4.66 5.66
CA PRO A 163 16.49 -4.88 6.92
C PRO A 163 16.30 -3.59 7.73
N GLU A 164 17.26 -2.66 7.70
CA GLU A 164 17.13 -1.36 8.39
C GLU A 164 16.11 -0.46 7.68
N ALA A 165 16.15 -0.39 6.34
CA ALA A 165 15.18 0.37 5.56
C ALA A 165 13.73 -0.16 5.74
N LEU A 166 13.56 -1.48 5.83
CA LEU A 166 12.29 -2.13 6.15
C LEU A 166 11.79 -1.73 7.55
N ASN A 167 12.63 -1.87 8.58
CA ASN A 167 12.27 -1.50 9.94
C ASN A 167 11.88 -0.01 10.05
N LYS A 168 12.61 0.87 9.36
CA LYS A 168 12.28 2.30 9.27
C LYS A 168 10.90 2.56 8.63
N LYS A 169 10.51 1.77 7.61
CA LYS A 169 9.17 1.88 7.00
C LYS A 169 8.06 1.32 7.89
N ALA A 170 8.30 0.20 8.56
CA ALA A 170 7.40 -0.37 9.57
C ALA A 170 7.10 0.65 10.69
N LEU A 171 8.14 1.28 11.24
CA LEU A 171 8.02 2.32 12.28
C LEU A 171 7.19 3.53 11.81
N LEU A 172 7.33 3.97 10.56
CA LEU A 172 6.52 5.06 10.00
C LEU A 172 5.03 4.70 9.89
N ILE A 173 4.72 3.47 9.48
CA ILE A 173 3.34 2.97 9.40
C ILE A 173 2.71 2.90 10.81
N ILE A 174 3.43 2.32 11.78
CA ILE A 174 2.96 2.22 13.17
C ILE A 174 2.80 3.59 13.82
N LYS A 175 3.70 4.55 13.55
CA LYS A 175 3.55 5.96 13.95
C LYS A 175 2.28 6.57 13.33
N ARG A 176 2.06 6.39 12.03
CA ARG A 176 0.93 6.95 11.29
C ARG A 176 -0.43 6.40 11.74
N VAL A 177 -0.52 5.09 12.03
CA VAL A 177 -1.72 4.51 12.65
C VAL A 177 -1.96 5.12 14.04
N ARG A 178 -0.90 5.22 14.86
CA ARG A 178 -0.98 5.78 16.22
C ARG A 178 -1.37 7.26 16.25
N GLU A 179 -0.97 8.05 15.25
CA GLU A 179 -1.44 9.43 15.03
C GLU A 179 -2.96 9.47 14.82
N LYS A 180 -3.49 8.64 13.90
CA LYS A 180 -4.93 8.54 13.63
C LYS A 180 -5.71 8.12 14.87
N MET A 181 -5.23 7.11 15.59
CA MET A 181 -5.85 6.62 16.84
C MET A 181 -5.65 7.56 18.04
N THR A 182 -4.99 8.71 17.85
CA THR A 182 -4.87 9.77 18.86
C THR A 182 -5.30 11.15 18.35
N GLY A 183 -5.97 11.25 17.19
CA GLY A 183 -6.46 12.53 16.64
C GLY A 183 -5.36 13.56 16.34
N ARG A 184 -4.15 13.10 16.01
CA ARG A 184 -2.97 13.94 15.68
C ARG A 184 -2.45 13.62 14.28
N ASP A 185 -3.40 13.40 13.38
CA ASP A 185 -3.22 12.89 12.01
C ASP A 185 -3.38 13.96 10.92
N PHE A 186 -3.69 15.19 11.32
CA PHE A 186 -3.77 16.39 10.48
C PHE A 186 -2.65 17.39 10.85
N LEU A 187 -2.52 18.49 10.08
CA LEU A 187 -1.36 19.40 10.10
C LEU A 187 -1.21 20.28 11.36
N ASN A 188 -2.12 20.20 12.34
CA ASN A 188 -2.05 20.96 13.58
C ASN A 188 -1.43 20.08 14.68
N GLU A 189 -0.55 20.62 15.52
CA GLU A 189 0.01 19.90 16.68
C GLU A 189 -1.02 19.64 17.80
N GLU A 190 -2.21 20.24 17.69
CA GLU A 190 -3.33 20.04 18.61
C GLU A 190 -3.96 18.64 18.47
N THR A 191 -4.40 18.08 19.59
CA THR A 191 -5.15 16.81 19.60
C THR A 191 -6.60 17.06 19.26
N LEU A 192 -7.05 16.59 18.10
CA LEU A 192 -8.43 16.74 17.64
C LEU A 192 -9.42 15.95 18.51
N THR A 193 -10.62 16.51 18.69
CA THR A 193 -11.77 15.74 19.19
C THR A 193 -12.24 14.74 18.13
N VAL A 194 -12.85 13.63 18.57
CA VAL A 194 -13.41 12.61 17.65
C VAL A 194 -14.39 13.23 16.65
N GLN A 195 -15.25 14.14 17.12
CA GLN A 195 -16.17 14.92 16.28
C GLN A 195 -15.44 15.68 15.18
N LYS A 196 -14.36 16.43 15.53
CA LYS A 196 -13.65 17.25 14.54
C LYS A 196 -12.79 16.42 13.59
N GLN A 197 -12.22 15.31 14.06
CA GLN A 197 -11.52 14.36 13.20
C GLN A 197 -12.47 13.72 12.18
N VAL A 198 -13.64 13.22 12.61
CA VAL A 198 -14.68 12.67 11.72
C VAL A 198 -15.16 13.71 10.71
N ASP A 199 -15.34 14.97 11.15
CA ASP A 199 -15.73 16.08 10.29
C ASP A 199 -14.71 16.36 9.16
N LEU A 200 -13.42 16.46 9.50
CA LEU A 200 -12.34 16.66 8.52
C LEU A 200 -12.21 15.48 7.56
N LEU A 201 -12.37 14.24 8.04
CA LEU A 201 -12.34 13.04 7.20
C LEU A 201 -13.51 12.97 6.22
N ILE A 202 -14.70 13.39 6.64
CA ILE A 202 -15.88 13.51 5.77
C ILE A 202 -15.65 14.59 4.70
N GLN A 203 -15.15 15.76 5.08
CA GLN A 203 -14.80 16.85 4.15
C GLN A 203 -13.73 16.42 3.14
N GLN A 204 -12.70 15.71 3.59
CA GLN A 204 -11.66 15.18 2.69
C GLN A 204 -12.21 14.15 1.69
N ALA A 205 -13.10 13.24 2.14
CA ALA A 205 -13.69 12.20 1.30
C ALA A 205 -14.73 12.73 0.29
N THR A 206 -15.36 13.87 0.57
CA THR A 206 -16.39 14.49 -0.27
C THR A 206 -15.89 15.66 -1.12
N SER A 207 -14.67 16.15 -0.89
CA SER A 207 -14.07 17.24 -1.67
C SER A 207 -13.96 16.90 -3.14
N ASN A 208 -14.57 17.73 -4.00
CA ASN A 208 -14.49 17.62 -5.45
C ASN A 208 -13.03 17.70 -5.96
N GLU A 209 -12.16 18.43 -5.26
CA GLU A 209 -10.74 18.57 -5.61
C GLU A 209 -9.96 17.27 -5.37
N ASN A 210 -10.31 16.50 -4.34
CA ASN A 210 -9.72 15.18 -4.08
C ASN A 210 -10.32 14.13 -5.02
N LEU A 211 -11.64 14.19 -5.23
CA LEU A 211 -12.38 13.25 -6.08
C LEU A 211 -12.00 13.37 -7.55
N CYS A 212 -11.72 14.57 -8.08
CA CYS A 212 -11.33 14.73 -9.48
C CYS A 212 -9.90 14.24 -9.80
N GLN A 213 -9.04 14.08 -8.78
CA GLN A 213 -7.70 13.51 -8.91
C GLN A 213 -7.69 11.96 -8.91
N CYS A 214 -8.79 11.32 -8.53
CA CYS A 214 -8.87 9.86 -8.46
C CYS A 214 -8.79 9.22 -9.87
N TYR A 215 -8.23 8.01 -9.95
CA TYR A 215 -8.19 7.23 -11.18
C TYR A 215 -9.61 7.02 -11.75
N ILE A 216 -9.77 7.05 -13.08
CA ILE A 216 -11.09 6.99 -13.73
C ILE A 216 -11.89 5.73 -13.36
N GLY A 217 -11.22 4.57 -13.25
CA GLY A 217 -11.84 3.30 -12.84
C GLY A 217 -12.17 3.21 -11.35
N TRP A 218 -11.74 4.19 -10.54
CA TRP A 218 -12.24 4.38 -9.18
C TRP A 218 -13.67 4.95 -9.17
N CYS A 219 -14.15 5.46 -10.31
CA CYS A 219 -15.49 6.04 -10.50
C CYS A 219 -15.85 7.09 -9.42
N PRO A 220 -15.08 8.18 -9.23
CA PRO A 220 -15.38 9.20 -8.22
C PRO A 220 -16.72 9.93 -8.45
N PHE A 221 -17.25 9.85 -9.67
CA PHE A 221 -18.53 10.38 -10.11
C PHE A 221 -19.70 9.38 -9.98
N TRP A 222 -19.51 8.26 -9.26
CA TRP A 222 -20.59 7.39 -8.76
C TRP A 222 -20.75 7.61 -7.25
#